data_AF-A0A938KRE7-F1
#
_entry.id   AF-A0A938KRE7-F1
#
_cell.length_a   1.000
_cell.length_b   1.000
_cell.length_c   1.000
_cell.angle_alpha   90.00
_cell.angle_beta   90.00
_cell.angle_gamma   90.00
#
_symmetry.space_group_name_H-M   'P 1'
#
loop_
_entity.id
_entity.type
_entity.pdbx_description
1 polymer ?
#
loop_
_entity_poly.entity_id
_entity_poly.type
_entity_poly.pdbx_seq_one_letter_code
_entity_poly.pdbx_strand_id
1 'polypeptide(L)'
;MKSRRMAWCINKAVVRGEIDNTVEGRVTGSIWLAGREDPIVLDLQGDCWRDLAGTRLSFVNPSPREEPDCRHLTGEQSGIVGDMTASRKVKLPMGGSRDSGGMHRLADREPFEWCNKLYLEWFCARNGRIVIESADYELHLTPHVWQMDEDAEEAQKLANLHAMRDFMARVIRRRESGGHDAEADALDEFEWEERLKESDRLTDAYQEVLEKYLDDPDSERKEAFVMGWDGLLDAMAERDEQEGAAQGGAAAGGEEMILSEADGEDDFDESEDHPLQLASRELALRAMDLVEPGSEPGTPSFLVVSNLLQVSGKLAAALNDRAGGYEPEAGYVLAILKRCLNWLNEAVGACQEIMTLEEDADQLAALAHLRSSIFEIRDGITELRRGMKP
;
A
#
# COMPACT_ATOMS: atom_id res chain seq x y z
N MET A 1 4.00 -13.86 -2.67
CA MET A 1 3.44 -13.28 -1.42
C MET A 1 1.98 -12.84 -1.64
N LYS A 2 1.00 -13.39 -0.90
CA LYS A 2 -0.34 -12.75 -0.84
C LYS A 2 -0.12 -11.33 -0.33
N SER A 3 -0.48 -10.31 -1.11
CA SER A 3 -0.56 -8.93 -0.62
C SER A 3 -1.34 -8.97 0.69
N ARG A 4 -0.62 -8.74 1.80
CA ARG A 4 -1.21 -8.74 3.12
C ARG A 4 -1.97 -7.42 3.18
N ARG A 5 -3.20 -7.43 2.67
CA ARG A 5 -4.06 -6.24 2.60
C ARG A 5 -4.00 -5.56 3.96
N MET A 6 -3.48 -4.33 3.98
CA MET A 6 -3.26 -3.53 5.18
C MET A 6 -4.59 -3.19 5.85
N ALA A 7 -5.68 -3.25 5.09
CA ALA A 7 -7.06 -3.19 5.55
C ALA A 7 -7.89 -4.40 5.10
N TRP A 8 -8.85 -4.81 5.92
CA TRP A 8 -9.90 -5.76 5.54
C TRP A 8 -11.02 -5.04 4.80
N CYS A 9 -11.03 -5.11 3.47
CA CYS A 9 -12.13 -4.60 2.66
C CYS A 9 -13.22 -5.67 2.52
N ILE A 10 -14.36 -5.49 3.18
CA ILE A 10 -15.41 -6.53 3.28
C ILE A 10 -16.71 -6.20 2.55
N ASN A 11 -16.74 -5.10 1.79
CA ASN A 11 -17.93 -4.61 1.08
C ASN A 11 -18.63 -5.67 0.20
N LYS A 12 -17.89 -6.58 -0.44
CA LYS A 12 -18.52 -7.65 -1.25
C LYS A 12 -19.21 -8.71 -0.39
N ALA A 13 -18.66 -8.98 0.80
CA ALA A 13 -19.15 -10.02 1.70
C ALA A 13 -20.32 -9.58 2.58
N VAL A 14 -20.53 -8.28 2.80
CA VAL A 14 -21.65 -7.83 3.62
C VAL A 14 -22.97 -8.16 2.95
N VAL A 15 -23.88 -8.78 3.71
CA VAL A 15 -25.28 -9.01 3.33
C VAL A 15 -26.13 -7.84 3.77
N ARG A 16 -25.97 -7.42 5.04
CA ARG A 16 -26.61 -6.24 5.62
C ARG A 16 -25.83 -5.76 6.86
N GLY A 17 -26.10 -4.55 7.30
CA GLY A 17 -25.56 -4.03 8.55
C GLY A 17 -26.46 -3.01 9.20
N GLU A 18 -26.25 -2.85 10.51
CA GLU A 18 -26.87 -1.84 11.35
C GLU A 18 -25.76 -1.13 12.13
N ILE A 19 -25.72 0.20 12.04
CA ILE A 19 -24.79 1.07 12.77
C ILE A 19 -25.62 2.07 13.55
N ASP A 20 -25.32 2.23 14.83
CA ASP A 20 -26.02 3.09 15.77
C ASP A 20 -25.01 4.05 16.39
N ASN A 21 -25.18 5.35 16.10
CA ASN A 21 -24.45 6.44 16.72
C ASN A 21 -25.43 7.43 17.40
N THR A 22 -26.50 6.91 17.98
CA THR A 22 -27.50 7.70 18.74
C THR A 22 -26.99 8.16 20.11
N VAL A 23 -25.83 7.66 20.54
CA VAL A 23 -25.13 8.07 21.76
C VAL A 23 -23.81 8.72 21.36
N GLU A 24 -23.60 9.98 21.75
CA GLU A 24 -22.34 10.70 21.52
C GLU A 24 -21.13 9.94 22.08
N GLY A 25 -20.04 9.93 21.32
CA GLY A 25 -18.77 9.27 21.63
C GLY A 25 -18.77 7.76 21.46
N ARG A 26 -19.86 7.15 20.97
CA ARG A 26 -19.97 5.69 20.84
C ARG A 26 -20.72 5.26 19.59
N VAL A 27 -20.11 4.35 18.84
CA VAL A 27 -20.75 3.66 17.72
C VAL A 27 -20.91 2.19 18.06
N THR A 28 -22.14 1.69 18.00
CA THR A 28 -22.45 0.26 18.15
C THR A 28 -23.08 -0.28 16.88
N GLY A 29 -23.03 -1.59 16.66
CA GLY A 29 -23.61 -2.13 15.43
C GLY A 29 -23.53 -3.62 15.28
N SER A 30 -24.12 -4.11 14.20
CA SER A 30 -24.09 -5.51 13.80
C SER A 30 -23.98 -5.61 12.27
N ILE A 31 -23.05 -6.42 11.78
CA ILE A 31 -22.79 -6.63 10.36
C ILE A 31 -22.92 -8.13 10.06
N TRP A 32 -23.74 -8.49 9.10
CA TRP A 32 -23.92 -9.86 8.64
C TRP A 32 -23.14 -10.07 7.36
N LEU A 33 -22.32 -11.13 7.32
CA LEU A 33 -21.50 -11.48 6.17
C LEU A 33 -22.00 -12.76 5.50
N ALA A 34 -21.86 -12.86 4.18
CA ALA A 34 -22.12 -14.07 3.42
C ALA A 34 -21.12 -15.16 3.84
N GLY A 35 -21.60 -16.40 3.98
CA GLY A 35 -20.79 -17.53 4.45
C GLY A 35 -20.57 -17.57 5.98
N ARG A 36 -21.27 -16.75 6.75
CA ARG A 36 -21.17 -16.71 8.23
C ARG A 36 -22.54 -16.66 8.88
N GLU A 37 -22.76 -17.50 9.91
CA GLU A 37 -24.04 -17.54 10.64
C GLU A 37 -24.16 -16.37 11.64
N ASP A 38 -23.15 -16.17 12.49
CA ASP A 38 -23.17 -15.12 13.52
C ASP A 38 -22.71 -13.75 12.96
N PRO A 39 -23.36 -12.64 13.35
CA PRO A 39 -22.91 -11.31 12.93
C PRO A 39 -21.58 -10.91 13.57
N ILE A 40 -20.94 -9.92 12.95
CA ILE A 40 -19.89 -9.12 13.59
C ILE A 40 -20.59 -8.02 14.41
N VAL A 41 -20.36 -8.01 15.71
CA VAL A 41 -20.88 -7.01 16.65
C VAL A 41 -19.82 -5.96 16.90
N LEU A 42 -20.20 -4.70 16.74
CA LEU A 42 -19.32 -3.53 16.91
C LEU A 42 -19.60 -2.83 18.23
N ASP A 43 -18.53 -2.47 18.95
CA ASP A 43 -18.54 -1.55 20.08
C ASP A 43 -17.30 -0.63 20.00
N LEU A 44 -17.49 0.54 19.41
CA LEU A 44 -16.41 1.43 18.99
C LEU A 44 -16.50 2.77 19.73
N GLN A 45 -15.32 3.32 20.06
CA GLN A 45 -15.17 4.64 20.64
C GLN A 45 -15.02 5.70 19.54
N GLY A 46 -15.75 6.81 19.67
CA GLY A 46 -15.82 7.91 18.71
C GLY A 46 -17.19 8.00 18.05
N ASP A 47 -17.35 8.96 17.14
CA ASP A 47 -18.59 9.25 16.43
C ASP A 47 -18.45 9.14 14.91
N CYS A 48 -19.58 8.90 14.25
CA CYS A 48 -19.66 9.05 12.81
C CYS A 48 -19.59 10.53 12.41
N TRP A 49 -19.36 10.81 11.12
CA TRP A 49 -19.43 12.18 10.61
C TRP A 49 -20.86 12.72 10.68
N ARG A 50 -20.99 14.05 10.56
CA ARG A 50 -22.23 14.80 10.78
C ARG A 50 -23.46 14.25 10.05
N ASP A 51 -23.28 13.61 8.90
CA ASP A 51 -24.38 13.03 8.12
C ASP A 51 -24.97 11.75 8.75
N LEU A 52 -24.20 11.03 9.57
CA LEU A 52 -24.61 9.82 10.29
C LEU A 52 -24.71 10.02 11.81
N ALA A 53 -24.02 11.03 12.35
CA ALA A 53 -24.01 11.39 13.76
C ALA A 53 -25.43 11.55 14.32
N GLY A 54 -25.73 10.89 15.44
CA GLY A 54 -27.06 10.92 16.05
C GLY A 54 -28.12 10.11 15.32
N THR A 55 -27.77 9.24 14.39
CA THR A 55 -28.72 8.38 13.68
C THR A 55 -28.44 6.90 13.90
N ARG A 56 -29.41 6.07 13.54
CA ARG A 56 -29.20 4.66 13.24
C ARG A 56 -29.27 4.45 11.73
N LEU A 57 -28.20 3.92 11.17
CA LEU A 57 -28.08 3.53 9.78
C LEU A 57 -28.33 2.02 9.66
N SER A 58 -29.28 1.64 8.81
CA SER A 58 -29.41 0.26 8.33
C SER A 58 -29.09 0.22 6.84
N PHE A 59 -28.35 -0.78 6.40
CA PHE A 59 -27.98 -0.94 5.00
C PHE A 59 -28.03 -2.38 4.53
N VAL A 60 -28.36 -2.58 3.25
CA VAL A 60 -28.45 -3.91 2.63
C VAL A 60 -27.65 -3.93 1.34
N ASN A 61 -26.87 -4.99 1.14
CA ASN A 61 -26.17 -5.24 -0.10
C ASN A 61 -27.09 -6.01 -1.07
N PRO A 62 -27.40 -5.47 -2.25
CA PRO A 62 -28.27 -6.16 -3.22
C PRO A 62 -27.61 -7.39 -3.86
N SER A 63 -26.29 -7.55 -3.78
CA SER A 63 -25.56 -8.65 -4.43
C SER A 63 -24.35 -9.11 -3.60
N PRO A 64 -24.59 -9.73 -2.43
CA PRO A 64 -23.51 -10.22 -1.57
C PRO A 64 -22.79 -11.41 -2.20
N ARG A 65 -21.46 -11.46 -2.03
CA ARG A 65 -20.59 -12.54 -2.51
C ARG A 65 -19.72 -13.05 -1.37
N GLU A 66 -19.62 -14.37 -1.24
CA GLU A 66 -18.74 -14.97 -0.23
C GLU A 66 -17.27 -14.70 -0.54
N GLU A 67 -16.55 -14.16 0.44
CA GLU A 67 -15.12 -13.91 0.36
C GLU A 67 -14.41 -14.82 1.37
N PRO A 68 -13.59 -15.80 0.93
CA PRO A 68 -13.00 -16.81 1.81
C PRO A 68 -12.15 -16.24 2.95
N ASP A 69 -11.59 -15.04 2.79
CA ASP A 69 -10.79 -14.41 3.83
C ASP A 69 -11.67 -13.89 4.99
N CYS A 70 -12.93 -13.50 4.73
CA CYS A 70 -13.81 -12.85 5.73
C CYS A 70 -14.20 -13.76 6.90
N ARG A 71 -14.07 -15.08 6.77
CA ARG A 71 -14.29 -16.05 7.86
C ARG A 71 -13.31 -15.90 9.03
N HIS A 72 -12.19 -15.20 8.82
CA HIS A 72 -11.16 -14.97 9.84
C HIS A 72 -11.41 -13.73 10.70
N LEU A 73 -12.47 -12.96 10.42
CA LEU A 73 -12.85 -11.80 11.23
C LEU A 73 -13.46 -12.23 12.56
N THR A 74 -13.04 -11.58 13.65
CA THR A 74 -13.64 -11.86 14.97
C THR A 74 -15.07 -11.37 15.01
N GLY A 75 -15.93 -12.10 15.73
CA GLY A 75 -17.34 -11.71 15.91
C GLY A 75 -17.49 -10.45 16.73
N GLU A 76 -16.81 -10.36 17.86
CA GLU A 76 -16.78 -9.13 18.64
C GLU A 76 -15.63 -8.25 18.15
N GLN A 77 -15.94 -6.99 17.85
CA GLN A 77 -14.97 -5.99 17.46
C GLN A 77 -15.13 -4.75 18.33
N SER A 78 -14.14 -4.57 19.20
CA SER A 78 -13.98 -3.37 20.01
C SER A 78 -12.78 -2.57 19.54
N GLY A 79 -12.93 -1.26 19.45
CA GLY A 79 -11.97 -0.42 18.73
C GLY A 79 -12.29 1.06 18.71
N ILE A 80 -11.64 1.76 17.80
CA ILE A 80 -11.80 3.20 17.57
C ILE A 80 -12.45 3.40 16.20
N VAL A 81 -13.38 4.34 16.13
CA VAL A 81 -14.02 4.77 14.89
C VAL A 81 -12.97 5.45 13.99
N GLY A 82 -12.93 5.04 12.72
CA GLY A 82 -12.25 5.77 11.65
C GLY A 82 -13.25 6.62 10.89
N ASP A 83 -13.02 6.87 9.60
CA ASP A 83 -13.99 7.65 8.82
C ASP A 83 -15.30 6.85 8.64
N MET A 84 -16.42 7.41 9.07
CA MET A 84 -17.75 6.82 8.92
C MET A 84 -18.73 7.86 8.38
N THR A 85 -19.11 7.72 7.11
CA THR A 85 -20.00 8.65 6.40
C THR A 85 -20.77 7.94 5.29
N ALA A 86 -21.97 8.41 4.99
CA ALA A 86 -22.77 8.03 3.81
C ALA A 86 -22.76 9.11 2.72
N SER A 87 -21.96 10.17 2.88
CA SER A 87 -21.98 11.36 2.01
C SER A 87 -20.69 11.54 1.19
N ARG A 88 -19.76 10.58 1.22
CA ARG A 88 -18.52 10.64 0.43
C ARG A 88 -18.86 10.60 -1.06
N LYS A 89 -18.47 11.64 -1.80
CA LYS A 89 -18.80 11.76 -3.23
C LYS A 89 -17.80 10.99 -4.08
N VAL A 90 -18.30 10.19 -5.02
CA VAL A 90 -17.49 9.47 -6.01
C VAL A 90 -18.06 9.69 -7.41
N LYS A 91 -17.16 9.78 -8.39
CA LYS A 91 -17.50 9.84 -9.82
C LYS A 91 -17.68 8.42 -10.35
N LEU A 92 -18.86 8.11 -10.91
CA LEU A 92 -19.14 6.83 -11.55
C LEU A 92 -19.35 7.03 -13.06
N PRO A 93 -18.78 6.18 -13.94
CA PRO A 93 -19.04 6.23 -15.37
C PRO A 93 -20.54 6.04 -15.67
N MET A 94 -21.12 6.88 -16.55
CA MET A 94 -22.51 6.71 -16.97
C MET A 94 -22.70 5.39 -17.71
N GLY A 95 -23.61 4.54 -17.21
CA GLY A 95 -23.98 3.27 -17.85
C GLY A 95 -23.08 2.07 -17.56
N GLY A 96 -22.05 2.23 -16.72
CA GLY A 96 -21.25 1.13 -16.18
C GLY A 96 -21.96 0.43 -15.01
N SER A 97 -21.70 -0.86 -14.82
CA SER A 97 -22.02 -1.53 -13.56
C SER A 97 -21.29 -0.81 -12.42
N ARG A 98 -22.01 -0.49 -11.35
CA ARG A 98 -21.42 0.05 -10.11
C ARG A 98 -20.50 -0.95 -9.38
N ASP A 99 -20.44 -2.20 -9.86
CA ASP A 99 -19.65 -3.33 -9.34
C ASP A 99 -18.13 -3.27 -9.62
N SER A 100 -17.63 -2.21 -10.25
CA SER A 100 -16.19 -2.05 -10.48
C SER A 100 -15.51 -1.42 -9.26
N GLY A 101 -15.15 -2.25 -8.28
CA GLY A 101 -14.27 -1.90 -7.16
C GLY A 101 -12.82 -1.58 -7.54
N GLY A 102 -12.60 -1.07 -8.76
CA GLY A 102 -11.34 -0.51 -9.21
C GLY A 102 -11.52 0.99 -9.40
N MET A 103 -10.66 1.77 -8.76
CA MET A 103 -10.52 3.21 -8.97
C MET A 103 -10.12 3.46 -10.44
N HIS A 104 -11.10 3.47 -11.34
CA HIS A 104 -10.85 3.90 -12.71
C HIS A 104 -10.68 5.40 -12.64
N ARG A 105 -9.45 5.88 -12.87
CA ARG A 105 -9.26 7.26 -13.34
C ARG A 105 -10.05 7.37 -14.64
N LEU A 106 -11.28 7.84 -14.54
CA LEU A 106 -12.04 8.27 -15.70
C LEU A 106 -11.12 9.22 -16.45
N ALA A 107 -10.69 8.84 -17.65
CA ALA A 107 -10.11 9.80 -18.55
C ALA A 107 -11.12 10.95 -18.68
N ASP A 108 -10.67 12.21 -18.73
CA ASP A 108 -11.50 13.43 -18.76
C ASP A 108 -12.60 13.48 -19.86
N ARG A 109 -12.73 12.43 -20.66
CA ARG A 109 -13.60 12.31 -21.83
C ARG A 109 -14.81 11.39 -21.63
N GLU A 110 -14.91 10.64 -20.54
CA GLU A 110 -16.07 9.77 -20.29
C GLU A 110 -17.14 10.47 -19.42
N PRO A 111 -18.42 10.48 -19.83
CA PRO A 111 -19.49 11.05 -19.03
C PRO A 111 -19.59 10.33 -17.68
N PHE A 112 -19.66 11.09 -16.59
CA PHE A 112 -19.75 10.55 -15.23
C PHE A 112 -20.92 11.18 -14.45
N GLU A 113 -21.39 10.46 -13.43
CA GLU A 113 -22.36 10.92 -12.45
C GLU A 113 -21.74 10.95 -11.06
N TRP A 114 -22.04 11.99 -10.30
CA TRP A 114 -21.67 12.06 -8.88
C TRP A 114 -22.68 11.26 -8.05
N CYS A 115 -22.18 10.28 -7.31
CA CYS A 115 -22.99 9.50 -6.37
C CYS A 115 -22.40 9.58 -4.96
N ASN A 116 -23.27 9.47 -3.96
CA ASN A 116 -22.86 9.28 -2.57
C ASN A 116 -22.47 7.83 -2.34
N LYS A 117 -21.43 7.63 -1.54
CA LYS A 117 -20.88 6.33 -1.17
C LYS A 117 -20.94 6.18 0.34
N LEU A 118 -21.38 5.00 0.79
CA LEU A 118 -21.20 4.57 2.16
C LEU A 118 -19.73 4.20 2.35
N TYR A 119 -19.07 4.86 3.29
CA TYR A 119 -17.72 4.57 3.75
C TYR A 119 -17.76 4.39 5.26
N LEU A 120 -17.43 3.20 5.74
CA LEU A 120 -17.32 2.89 7.16
C LEU A 120 -15.93 2.29 7.42
N GLU A 121 -15.17 2.92 8.29
CA GLU A 121 -13.85 2.47 8.70
C GLU A 121 -13.75 2.43 10.21
N TRP A 122 -13.07 1.41 10.72
CA TRP A 122 -12.71 1.33 12.12
C TRP A 122 -11.44 0.51 12.33
N PHE A 123 -10.86 0.69 13.51
CA PHE A 123 -9.62 0.05 13.91
C PHE A 123 -9.87 -0.80 15.15
N CYS A 124 -9.57 -2.10 15.07
CA CYS A 124 -9.62 -3.00 16.21
C CYS A 124 -8.26 -3.66 16.47
N ALA A 125 -8.01 -4.06 17.71
CA ALA A 125 -6.72 -4.63 18.09
C ALA A 125 -6.44 -6.00 17.44
N ARG A 126 -7.50 -6.79 17.14
CA ARG A 126 -7.35 -8.16 16.63
C ARG A 126 -7.22 -8.24 15.11
N ASN A 127 -8.11 -7.60 14.38
CA ASN A 127 -8.12 -7.65 12.92
C ASN A 127 -7.43 -6.44 12.26
N GLY A 128 -7.09 -5.39 13.01
CA GLY A 128 -6.47 -4.18 12.47
C GLY A 128 -7.50 -3.21 11.90
N ARG A 129 -7.25 -2.67 10.71
CA ARG A 129 -8.15 -1.76 9.99
C ARG A 129 -9.18 -2.57 9.19
N ILE A 130 -10.46 -2.21 9.30
CA ILE A 130 -11.55 -2.80 8.52
C ILE A 130 -12.30 -1.68 7.82
N VAL A 131 -12.66 -1.92 6.55
CA VAL A 131 -13.32 -0.94 5.68
C VAL A 131 -14.51 -1.58 4.97
N ILE A 132 -15.65 -0.91 5.03
CA ILE A 132 -16.81 -1.14 4.16
C ILE A 132 -16.95 0.10 3.29
N GLU A 133 -16.90 -0.10 1.99
CA GLU A 133 -17.01 0.98 1.04
C GLU A 133 -17.88 0.54 -0.16
N SER A 134 -19.02 1.20 -0.35
CA SER A 134 -20.00 0.84 -1.39
C SER A 134 -20.92 2.00 -1.78
N ALA A 135 -21.19 2.13 -3.09
CA ALA A 135 -22.21 3.04 -3.64
C ALA A 135 -23.52 2.31 -4.01
N ASP A 136 -23.55 0.99 -3.82
CA ASP A 136 -24.64 0.11 -4.27
C ASP A 136 -25.63 -0.27 -3.18
N TYR A 137 -25.31 0.04 -1.94
CA TYR A 137 -26.14 -0.39 -0.83
C TYR A 137 -27.42 0.43 -0.76
N GLU A 138 -28.49 -0.26 -0.40
CA GLU A 138 -29.75 0.37 -0.03
C GLU A 138 -29.61 0.87 1.41
N LEU A 139 -29.62 2.20 1.59
CA LEU A 139 -29.43 2.84 2.89
C LEU A 139 -30.76 3.33 3.44
N HIS A 140 -30.98 3.13 4.74
CA HIS A 140 -32.10 3.70 5.47
C HIS A 140 -31.61 4.28 6.80
N LEU A 141 -31.87 5.58 7.02
CA LEU A 141 -31.45 6.30 8.22
C LEU A 141 -32.67 6.70 9.05
N THR A 142 -32.53 6.63 10.37
CA THR A 142 -33.51 7.23 11.29
C THR A 142 -33.31 8.74 11.37
N PRO A 143 -34.32 9.50 11.86
CA PRO A 143 -34.11 10.89 12.25
C PRO A 143 -32.98 11.04 13.27
N HIS A 144 -32.30 12.17 13.24
CA HIS A 144 -31.27 12.54 14.21
C HIS A 144 -31.86 12.71 15.61
N VAL A 145 -31.29 12.01 16.59
CA VAL A 145 -31.60 12.21 18.02
C VAL A 145 -30.72 13.29 18.66
N TRP A 146 -29.54 13.54 18.08
CA TRP A 146 -28.63 14.64 18.38
C TRP A 146 -27.94 15.08 17.07
N GLN A 147 -27.35 16.27 17.06
CA GLN A 147 -26.69 16.82 15.88
C GLN A 147 -25.25 17.23 16.21
N MET A 148 -24.33 16.82 15.35
CA MET A 148 -22.94 17.23 15.38
C MET A 148 -22.79 18.60 14.71
N ASP A 149 -22.11 19.53 15.37
CA ASP A 149 -21.73 20.81 14.76
C ASP A 149 -20.42 20.68 13.96
N GLU A 150 -20.03 21.76 13.30
CA GLU A 150 -18.86 21.78 12.43
C GLU A 150 -17.55 21.59 13.21
N ASP A 151 -17.42 22.21 14.38
CA ASP A 151 -16.24 22.09 15.23
C ASP A 151 -16.06 20.65 15.75
N ALA A 152 -17.16 19.99 16.13
CA ALA A 152 -17.16 18.59 16.54
C ALA A 152 -16.86 17.65 15.38
N GLU A 153 -17.34 17.94 14.17
CA GLU A 153 -17.01 17.17 12.96
C GLU A 153 -15.51 17.25 12.65
N GLU A 154 -14.92 18.44 12.71
CA GLU A 154 -13.48 18.62 12.51
C GLU A 154 -12.64 17.96 13.62
N ALA A 155 -13.08 18.04 14.88
CA ALA A 155 -12.45 17.31 15.98
C ALA A 155 -12.50 15.78 15.76
N GLN A 156 -13.62 15.26 15.27
CA GLN A 156 -13.77 13.82 14.96
C GLN A 156 -12.90 13.41 13.77
N LYS A 157 -12.80 14.22 12.71
CA LYS A 157 -11.88 13.97 11.58
C LYS A 157 -10.43 13.95 12.04
N LEU A 158 -10.04 14.87 12.93
CA LEU A 158 -8.70 14.88 13.52
C LEU A 158 -8.46 13.63 14.38
N ALA A 159 -9.43 13.21 15.19
CA ALA A 159 -9.34 11.98 15.97
C ALA A 159 -9.18 10.74 15.06
N ASN A 160 -9.91 10.68 13.94
CA ASN A 160 -9.77 9.62 12.94
C ASN A 160 -8.38 9.62 12.30
N LEU A 161 -7.83 10.80 12.00
CA LEU A 161 -6.47 10.97 11.46
C LEU A 161 -5.42 10.46 12.45
N HIS A 162 -5.57 10.78 13.75
CA HIS A 162 -4.73 10.22 14.81
C HIS A 162 -4.86 8.70 14.92
N ALA A 163 -6.07 8.13 14.83
CA ALA A 163 -6.26 6.68 14.84
C ALA A 163 -5.53 5.98 13.67
N MET A 164 -5.51 6.62 12.49
CA MET A 164 -4.74 6.16 11.34
C MET A 164 -3.23 6.27 11.58
N ARG A 165 -2.73 7.38 12.14
CA ARG A 165 -1.32 7.54 12.55
C ARG A 165 -0.89 6.44 13.51
N ASP A 166 -1.68 6.17 14.55
CA ASP A 166 -1.38 5.13 15.55
C ASP A 166 -1.44 3.72 14.94
N PHE A 167 -2.33 3.50 13.97
CA PHE A 167 -2.35 2.26 13.22
C PHE A 167 -1.09 2.10 12.36
N MET A 168 -0.69 3.12 11.59
CA MET A 168 0.53 3.09 10.77
C MET A 168 1.80 2.92 11.60
N ALA A 169 1.91 3.60 12.74
CA ALA A 169 3.03 3.44 13.67
C ALA A 169 3.19 1.98 14.14
N ARG A 170 2.06 1.30 14.45
CA ARG A 170 2.06 -0.12 14.81
C ARG A 170 2.41 -1.04 13.66
N VAL A 171 2.02 -0.69 12.43
CA VAL A 171 2.32 -1.51 11.25
C VAL A 171 3.79 -1.38 10.84
N ILE A 172 4.31 -0.16 10.78
CA ILE A 172 5.71 0.12 10.46
C ILE A 172 6.64 -0.50 11.53
N ARG A 173 6.20 -0.50 12.81
CA ARG A 173 7.00 -0.89 13.97
C ARG A 173 8.28 -0.06 14.10
N ARG A 174 8.14 1.26 13.92
CA ARG A 174 9.25 2.21 14.03
C ARG A 174 9.97 1.96 15.36
N ARG A 175 11.28 1.71 15.33
CA ARG A 175 12.08 1.72 16.56
C ARG A 175 11.94 3.11 17.19
N GLU A 176 11.75 3.17 18.51
CA GLU A 176 12.04 4.41 19.22
C GLU A 176 13.46 4.80 18.82
N SER A 177 13.66 6.06 18.40
CA SER A 177 14.99 6.60 18.15
C SER A 177 15.70 6.67 19.50
N GLY A 178 16.17 5.52 20.00
CA GLY A 178 17.09 5.47 21.10
C GLY A 178 18.32 6.16 20.59
N GLY A 179 18.51 7.42 20.98
CA GLY A 179 19.67 8.24 20.67
C GLY A 179 20.91 7.42 20.97
N HIS A 180 21.47 6.85 19.92
CA HIS A 180 22.74 6.17 19.95
C HIS A 180 23.46 6.67 18.73
N ASP A 181 24.35 7.64 18.99
CA ASP A 181 25.67 7.66 18.40
C ASP A 181 26.34 6.29 18.65
N ALA A 182 25.81 5.23 18.02
CA ALA A 182 26.51 3.97 17.91
C ALA A 182 27.51 4.18 16.79
N GLU A 183 28.79 4.15 17.14
CA GLU A 183 29.91 4.07 16.20
C GLU A 183 29.51 3.20 15.01
N ALA A 184 29.83 3.68 13.80
CA ALA A 184 29.54 3.04 12.52
C ALA A 184 30.32 1.72 12.37
N ASP A 185 30.04 0.74 13.21
CA ASP A 185 30.39 -0.64 12.98
C ASP A 185 29.48 -1.17 11.88
N ALA A 186 30.08 -1.69 10.80
CA ALA A 186 29.36 -2.27 9.68
C ALA A 186 28.36 -3.32 10.17
N LEU A 187 27.09 -3.14 9.83
CA LEU A 187 25.99 -3.95 10.35
C LEU A 187 26.04 -5.35 9.75
N ASP A 188 25.59 -6.35 10.51
CA ASP A 188 25.60 -7.74 10.04
C ASP A 188 24.42 -8.07 9.07
N GLU A 189 24.43 -9.26 8.45
CA GLU A 189 23.38 -9.73 7.52
C GLU A 189 21.97 -9.70 8.16
N PHE A 190 21.86 -9.98 9.46
CA PHE A 190 20.57 -10.05 10.15
C PHE A 190 20.02 -8.66 10.48
N GLU A 191 20.89 -7.74 10.88
CA GLU A 191 20.53 -6.35 11.16
C GLU A 191 20.11 -5.60 9.88
N TRP A 192 20.79 -5.87 8.76
CA TRP A 192 20.38 -5.36 7.45
C TRP A 192 19.06 -5.97 6.97
N GLU A 193 18.84 -7.27 7.16
CA GLU A 193 17.55 -7.89 6.81
C GLU A 193 16.39 -7.31 7.64
N GLU A 194 16.58 -7.01 8.93
CA GLU A 194 15.54 -6.33 9.72
C GLU A 194 15.29 -4.89 9.25
N ARG A 195 16.34 -4.12 8.90
CA ARG A 195 16.19 -2.79 8.29
C ARG A 195 15.46 -2.82 6.95
N LEU A 196 15.76 -3.80 6.10
CA LEU A 196 15.07 -3.98 4.82
C LEU A 196 13.60 -4.34 5.02
N LYS A 197 13.27 -5.18 6.00
CA LYS A 197 11.87 -5.44 6.37
C LYS A 197 11.17 -4.19 6.90
N GLU A 198 11.86 -3.33 7.63
CA GLU A 198 11.31 -2.04 8.07
C GLU A 198 11.06 -1.13 6.87
N SER A 199 12.00 -1.04 5.93
CA SER A 199 11.84 -0.31 4.67
C SER A 199 10.64 -0.83 3.86
N ASP A 200 10.49 -2.14 3.70
CA ASP A 200 9.35 -2.71 2.98
C ASP A 200 8.02 -2.37 3.65
N ARG A 201 7.93 -2.47 4.99
CA ARG A 201 6.72 -2.07 5.73
C ARG A 201 6.43 -0.58 5.57
N LEU A 202 7.47 0.25 5.51
CA LEU A 202 7.34 1.70 5.30
C LEU A 202 6.81 1.99 3.90
N THR A 203 7.33 1.31 2.87
CA THR A 203 6.84 1.44 1.50
C THR A 203 5.38 0.98 1.38
N ASP A 204 5.03 -0.17 1.95
CA ASP A 204 3.65 -0.67 1.96
C ASP A 204 2.70 0.29 2.70
N ALA A 205 3.13 0.82 3.85
CA ALA A 205 2.38 1.81 4.61
C ALA A 205 2.21 3.12 3.83
N TYR A 206 3.25 3.60 3.17
CA TYR A 206 3.20 4.81 2.37
C TYR A 206 2.24 4.67 1.19
N GLN A 207 2.31 3.55 0.46
CA GLN A 207 1.39 3.25 -0.64
C GLN A 207 -0.08 3.26 -0.18
N GLU A 208 -0.37 2.65 0.97
CA GLU A 208 -1.72 2.62 1.57
C GLU A 208 -2.21 4.03 1.95
N VAL A 209 -1.34 4.87 2.50
CA VAL A 209 -1.66 6.25 2.91
C VAL A 209 -1.90 7.12 1.67
N LEU A 210 -1.06 7.01 0.64
CA LEU A 210 -1.27 7.65 -0.65
C LEU A 210 -2.64 7.29 -1.25
N GLU A 211 -2.97 6.00 -1.29
CA GLU A 211 -4.25 5.55 -1.83
C GLU A 211 -5.45 6.07 -1.02
N LYS A 212 -5.32 6.20 0.31
CA LYS A 212 -6.39 6.75 1.17
C LYS A 212 -6.65 8.23 0.91
N TYR A 213 -5.60 9.03 0.76
CA TYR A 213 -5.68 10.49 0.70
C TYR A 213 -5.51 11.08 -0.70
N LEU A 214 -5.41 10.26 -1.75
CA LEU A 214 -5.18 10.68 -3.14
C LEU A 214 -6.09 11.82 -3.63
N ASP A 215 -7.36 11.80 -3.26
CA ASP A 215 -8.38 12.78 -3.69
C ASP A 215 -8.61 13.91 -2.67
N ASP A 216 -7.80 14.00 -1.62
CA ASP A 216 -7.93 15.00 -0.56
C ASP A 216 -7.17 16.28 -0.92
N PRO A 217 -7.77 17.48 -0.78
CA PRO A 217 -7.06 18.73 -1.05
C PRO A 217 -5.83 18.95 -0.15
N ASP A 218 -5.82 18.37 1.05
CA ASP A 218 -4.71 18.44 2.00
C ASP A 218 -3.94 17.10 2.07
N SER A 219 -3.89 16.35 0.96
CA SER A 219 -3.29 15.01 0.90
C SER A 219 -1.86 15.01 1.45
N GLU A 220 -1.00 15.90 0.97
CA GLU A 220 0.42 15.97 1.36
C GLU A 220 0.60 16.16 2.89
N ARG A 221 -0.20 17.06 3.50
CA ARG A 221 -0.13 17.31 4.96
C ARG A 221 -0.67 16.10 5.74
N LYS A 222 -1.77 15.49 5.31
CA LYS A 222 -2.35 14.31 5.95
C LYS A 222 -1.44 13.10 5.82
N GLU A 223 -0.80 12.91 4.68
CA GLU A 223 0.20 11.89 4.42
C GLU A 223 1.40 12.06 5.36
N ALA A 224 2.00 13.25 5.40
CA ALA A 224 3.13 13.53 6.28
C ALA A 224 2.79 13.30 7.77
N PHE A 225 1.59 13.73 8.19
CA PHE A 225 1.12 13.53 9.56
C PHE A 225 0.92 12.05 9.92
N VAL A 226 0.25 11.28 9.07
CA VAL A 226 -0.02 9.85 9.30
C VAL A 226 1.28 9.03 9.27
N MET A 227 2.21 9.40 8.39
CA MET A 227 3.54 8.80 8.33
C MET A 227 4.45 9.25 9.48
N GLY A 228 4.03 10.21 10.31
CA GLY A 228 4.82 10.75 11.41
C GLY A 228 6.12 11.40 10.90
N TRP A 229 6.05 12.11 9.79
CA TRP A 229 7.11 12.95 9.24
C TRP A 229 6.99 14.36 9.82
N ASP A 230 7.08 14.45 11.15
CA ASP A 230 6.83 15.70 11.89
C ASP A 230 7.77 16.84 11.43
N GLY A 231 9.03 16.54 11.07
CA GLY A 231 9.95 17.56 10.52
C GLY A 231 9.60 18.07 9.12
N LEU A 232 8.90 17.27 8.30
CA LEU A 232 8.38 17.75 7.00
C LEU A 232 7.19 18.68 7.22
N LEU A 233 6.35 18.38 8.21
CA LEU A 233 5.24 19.26 8.59
C LEU A 233 5.75 20.60 9.12
N ASP A 234 6.79 20.59 9.95
CA ASP A 234 7.43 21.82 10.43
C ASP A 234 7.95 22.67 9.26
N ALA A 235 8.64 22.06 8.30
CA ALA A 235 9.15 22.75 7.11
C ALA A 235 8.02 23.31 6.21
N MET A 236 6.90 22.59 6.08
CA MET A 236 5.71 23.07 5.36
C MET A 236 5.08 24.28 6.07
N ALA A 237 4.96 24.24 7.39
CA ALA A 237 4.41 25.35 8.18
C ALA A 237 5.29 26.61 8.07
N GLU A 238 6.62 26.45 8.16
CA GLU A 238 7.56 27.56 7.96
C GLU A 238 7.43 28.21 6.58
N ARG A 239 7.21 27.40 5.53
CA ARG A 239 6.97 27.90 4.17
C ARG A 239 5.67 28.67 4.06
N ASP A 240 4.58 28.15 4.61
CA ASP A 240 3.26 28.82 4.60
C ASP A 240 3.32 30.18 5.33
N GLU A 241 4.06 30.25 6.45
CA GLU A 241 4.29 31.50 7.19
C GLU A 241 5.09 32.52 6.35
N GLN A 242 6.10 32.07 5.60
CA GLN A 242 6.90 32.93 4.71
C GLN A 242 6.07 33.43 3.51
N GLU A 243 5.25 32.57 2.91
CA GLU A 243 4.34 32.94 1.80
C GLU A 243 3.20 33.86 2.28
N GLY A 244 2.68 33.66 3.50
CA GLY A 244 1.69 34.53 4.13
C GLY A 244 2.24 35.91 4.52
N ALA A 245 3.50 35.96 4.99
CA ALA A 245 4.18 37.22 5.29
C ALA A 245 4.50 38.04 4.03
N ALA A 246 4.74 37.39 2.90
CA ALA A 246 4.98 38.04 1.60
C ALA A 246 3.71 38.68 1.00
N GLN A 247 2.51 38.21 1.34
CA GLN A 247 1.23 38.77 0.84
C GLN A 247 0.74 40.04 1.59
N GLY A 248 1.35 40.38 2.73
CA GLY A 248 1.04 41.59 3.52
C GLY A 248 1.87 42.84 3.18
N GLY A 249 2.82 42.75 2.25
CA GLY A 249 3.69 43.85 1.82
C GLY A 249 3.77 43.92 0.31
N ALA A 250 3.23 44.98 -0.30
CA ALA A 250 3.27 45.16 -1.74
C ALA A 250 4.71 45.30 -2.26
N ALA A 251 5.03 44.41 -3.21
CA ALA A 251 5.96 44.54 -4.34
C ALA A 251 7.44 44.88 -4.05
N ALA A 252 8.33 43.90 -4.33
CA ALA A 252 9.53 44.12 -5.15
C ALA A 252 10.23 42.79 -5.47
N GLY A 253 10.61 42.60 -6.73
CA GLY A 253 11.68 41.69 -7.13
C GLY A 253 11.23 40.39 -7.78
N GLY A 254 10.77 40.46 -9.03
CA GLY A 254 10.84 39.30 -9.92
C GLY A 254 12.30 39.02 -10.23
N GLU A 255 12.87 37.99 -9.60
CA GLU A 255 14.05 37.31 -10.11
C GLU A 255 13.55 36.07 -10.83
N GLU A 256 13.60 36.10 -12.16
CA GLU A 256 13.56 34.90 -12.97
C GLU A 256 14.68 33.99 -12.47
N MET A 257 14.32 32.83 -11.91
CA MET A 257 15.27 31.73 -11.76
C MET A 257 15.71 31.32 -13.16
N ILE A 258 16.87 31.82 -13.55
CA ILE A 258 17.64 31.24 -14.65
C ILE A 258 18.03 29.84 -14.17
N LEU A 259 17.25 28.84 -14.61
CA LEU A 259 17.71 27.47 -14.68
C LEU A 259 18.98 27.50 -15.53
N SER A 260 20.14 27.51 -14.86
CA SER A 260 21.36 27.09 -15.53
C SER A 260 21.12 25.64 -15.94
N GLU A 261 20.80 25.43 -17.22
CA GLU A 261 21.05 24.18 -17.91
C GLU A 261 22.55 23.91 -17.77
N ALA A 262 22.91 23.29 -16.65
CA ALA A 262 24.09 22.46 -16.61
C ALA A 262 23.75 21.29 -17.52
N ASP A 263 24.01 21.46 -18.81
CA ASP A 263 24.43 20.38 -19.69
C ASP A 263 25.72 19.81 -19.07
N GLY A 264 25.56 19.07 -17.98
CA GLY A 264 26.38 17.91 -17.75
C GLY A 264 25.92 16.93 -18.82
N GLU A 265 26.68 16.86 -19.90
CA GLU A 265 26.80 15.60 -20.61
C GLU A 265 27.10 14.57 -19.51
N ASP A 266 26.07 13.83 -19.08
CA ASP A 266 26.24 12.59 -18.33
C ASP A 266 27.03 11.68 -19.28
N ASP A 267 28.35 11.83 -19.24
CA ASP A 267 29.28 10.76 -19.53
C ASP A 267 28.90 9.64 -18.54
N PHE A 268 27.89 8.85 -18.90
CA PHE A 268 27.69 7.51 -18.40
C PHE A 268 28.97 6.76 -18.75
N ASP A 269 29.97 6.89 -17.87
CA ASP A 269 31.13 6.02 -17.85
C ASP A 269 30.59 4.59 -17.94
N GLU A 270 31.18 3.78 -18.83
CA GLU A 270 30.81 2.39 -19.06
C GLU A 270 31.03 1.62 -17.74
N SER A 271 30.08 1.69 -16.82
CA SER A 271 30.09 0.90 -15.61
C SER A 271 29.95 -0.54 -16.06
N GLU A 272 30.99 -1.36 -15.87
CA GLU A 272 30.93 -2.78 -16.13
C GLU A 272 29.84 -3.40 -15.24
N ASP A 273 28.64 -3.57 -15.79
CA ASP A 273 27.53 -4.24 -15.14
C ASP A 273 28.00 -5.63 -14.65
N HIS A 274 27.72 -5.95 -13.38
CA HIS A 274 28.15 -7.21 -12.81
C HIS A 274 27.58 -8.39 -13.64
N PRO A 275 28.35 -9.45 -13.95
CA PRO A 275 27.90 -10.53 -14.84
C PRO A 275 26.62 -11.23 -14.35
N LEU A 276 26.43 -11.36 -13.04
CA LEU A 276 25.17 -11.88 -12.47
C LEU A 276 23.98 -10.94 -12.67
N GLN A 277 24.19 -9.63 -12.67
CA GLN A 277 23.12 -8.66 -12.94
C GLN A 277 22.73 -8.73 -14.42
N LEU A 278 23.70 -8.79 -15.34
CA LEU A 278 23.45 -8.91 -16.77
C LEU A 278 22.65 -10.18 -17.09
N ALA A 279 23.10 -11.32 -16.56
CA ALA A 279 22.41 -12.59 -16.71
C ALA A 279 20.99 -12.55 -16.13
N SER A 280 20.80 -11.90 -14.97
CA SER A 280 19.47 -11.74 -14.38
C SER A 280 18.55 -10.83 -15.19
N ARG A 281 19.07 -9.77 -15.80
CA ARG A 281 18.30 -8.86 -16.66
C ARG A 281 17.83 -9.56 -17.92
N GLU A 282 18.73 -10.26 -18.61
CA GLU A 282 18.41 -11.04 -19.80
C GLU A 282 17.34 -12.11 -19.50
N LEU A 283 17.51 -12.81 -18.37
CA LEU A 283 16.54 -13.82 -17.96
C LEU A 283 15.15 -13.23 -17.68
N ALA A 284 15.07 -12.07 -17.03
CA ALA A 284 13.80 -11.41 -16.74
C ALA A 284 13.07 -10.98 -18.02
N LEU A 285 13.79 -10.42 -18.99
CA LEU A 285 13.21 -10.05 -20.30
C LEU A 285 12.73 -11.29 -21.06
N ARG A 286 13.53 -12.37 -21.08
CA ARG A 286 13.12 -13.63 -21.71
C ARG A 286 11.88 -14.24 -21.06
N ALA A 287 11.72 -14.10 -19.75
CA ALA A 287 10.51 -14.57 -19.05
C ALA A 287 9.27 -13.77 -19.46
N MET A 288 9.38 -12.45 -19.68
CA MET A 288 8.27 -11.62 -20.17
C MET A 288 7.82 -12.02 -21.57
N ASP A 289 8.77 -12.35 -22.45
CA ASP A 289 8.44 -12.77 -23.82
C ASP A 289 7.81 -14.17 -23.85
N LEU A 290 8.22 -15.05 -22.92
CA LEU A 290 7.79 -16.44 -22.90
C LEU A 290 6.45 -16.65 -22.20
N VAL A 291 6.11 -15.82 -21.22
CA VAL A 291 4.92 -15.95 -20.37
C VAL A 291 3.91 -14.87 -20.75
N GLU A 292 2.65 -15.24 -20.95
CA GLU A 292 1.62 -14.31 -21.46
C GLU A 292 1.57 -12.97 -20.69
N PRO A 293 1.71 -11.82 -21.38
CA PRO A 293 1.59 -10.51 -20.77
C PRO A 293 0.14 -10.25 -20.34
N GLY A 294 -0.06 -9.91 -19.06
CA GLY A 294 -1.38 -9.57 -18.51
C GLY A 294 -1.99 -10.60 -17.56
N SER A 295 -1.21 -11.59 -17.12
CA SER A 295 -1.68 -12.56 -16.12
C SER A 295 -2.07 -11.86 -14.81
N GLU A 296 -3.24 -12.21 -14.25
CA GLU A 296 -3.75 -11.60 -13.02
C GLU A 296 -2.75 -11.74 -11.85
N PRO A 297 -2.65 -10.75 -10.94
CA PRO A 297 -1.80 -10.86 -9.76
C PRO A 297 -2.08 -12.14 -8.98
N GLY A 298 -1.04 -12.95 -8.76
CA GLY A 298 -1.13 -14.21 -8.02
C GLY A 298 -1.22 -15.47 -8.90
N THR A 299 -1.31 -15.33 -10.22
CA THR A 299 -1.11 -16.45 -11.14
C THR A 299 0.37 -16.89 -11.18
N PRO A 300 0.66 -18.17 -11.48
CA PRO A 300 2.04 -18.64 -11.62
C PRO A 300 2.84 -17.83 -12.64
N SER A 301 2.22 -17.47 -13.76
CA SER A 301 2.77 -16.62 -14.82
C SER A 301 3.22 -15.25 -14.30
N PHE A 302 2.36 -14.56 -13.55
CA PHE A 302 2.71 -13.28 -12.93
C PHE A 302 3.85 -13.44 -11.91
N LEU A 303 3.84 -14.51 -11.12
CA LEU A 303 4.86 -14.76 -10.10
C LEU A 303 6.25 -15.00 -10.70
N VAL A 304 6.37 -15.72 -11.81
CA VAL A 304 7.66 -15.92 -12.50
C VAL A 304 8.24 -14.58 -12.94
N VAL A 305 7.47 -13.79 -13.69
CA VAL A 305 7.94 -12.52 -14.26
C VAL A 305 8.26 -11.50 -13.16
N SER A 306 7.34 -11.30 -12.21
CA SER A 306 7.51 -10.32 -11.14
C SER A 306 8.70 -10.63 -10.23
N ASN A 307 8.95 -11.90 -9.91
CA ASN A 307 10.11 -12.30 -9.10
C ASN A 307 11.43 -12.09 -9.84
N LEU A 308 11.50 -12.43 -11.14
CA LEU A 308 12.73 -12.25 -11.92
C LEU A 308 13.09 -10.77 -12.13
N LEU A 309 12.08 -9.91 -12.31
CA LEU A 309 12.30 -8.46 -12.35
C LEU A 309 12.83 -7.91 -11.02
N GLN A 310 12.27 -8.37 -9.90
CA GLN A 310 12.76 -7.97 -8.58
C GLN A 310 14.22 -8.38 -8.38
N VAL A 311 14.59 -9.61 -8.76
CA VAL A 311 15.99 -10.08 -8.68
C VAL A 311 16.90 -9.19 -9.54
N SER A 312 16.52 -8.91 -10.79
CA SER A 312 17.31 -8.05 -11.69
C SER A 312 17.52 -6.65 -11.11
N GLY A 313 16.45 -5.99 -10.64
CA GLY A 313 16.54 -4.64 -10.10
C GLY A 313 17.33 -4.57 -8.80
N LYS A 314 17.16 -5.55 -7.90
CA LYS A 314 17.87 -5.60 -6.62
C LYS A 314 19.34 -5.96 -6.80
N LEU A 315 19.70 -6.80 -7.77
CA LEU A 315 21.11 -7.06 -8.11
C LEU A 315 21.77 -5.84 -8.74
N ALA A 316 21.06 -5.09 -9.58
CA ALA A 316 21.58 -3.82 -10.10
C ALA A 316 21.88 -2.84 -8.96
N ALA A 317 20.96 -2.66 -8.02
CA ALA A 317 21.18 -1.76 -6.88
C ALA A 317 22.25 -2.23 -5.87
N ALA A 318 22.58 -3.53 -5.83
CA ALA A 318 23.52 -4.08 -4.86
C ALA A 318 24.92 -4.36 -5.43
N LEU A 319 25.02 -4.57 -6.75
CA LEU A 319 26.25 -5.01 -7.42
C LEU A 319 26.75 -4.01 -8.46
N ASN A 320 25.87 -3.21 -9.06
CA ASN A 320 26.24 -2.15 -9.98
C ASN A 320 26.34 -0.84 -9.19
N ASP A 321 27.24 0.04 -9.65
CA ASP A 321 27.72 1.26 -8.97
C ASP A 321 28.93 1.07 -8.04
N ARG A 322 30.08 0.74 -8.66
CA ARG A 322 31.41 0.97 -8.07
C ARG A 322 32.07 2.26 -8.57
N ALA A 323 31.42 3.00 -9.46
CA ALA A 323 31.95 4.20 -10.10
C ALA A 323 31.63 5.48 -9.30
N GLY A 324 30.48 5.51 -8.59
CA GLY A 324 30.05 6.65 -7.75
C GLY A 324 30.77 6.80 -6.41
N GLY A 325 31.76 5.96 -6.10
CA GLY A 325 32.55 6.03 -4.85
C GLY A 325 31.82 5.52 -3.59
N TYR A 326 30.59 5.03 -3.72
CA TYR A 326 29.85 4.37 -2.65
C TYR A 326 30.05 2.84 -2.73
N GLU A 327 30.75 2.25 -1.78
CA GLU A 327 30.81 0.78 -1.64
C GLU A 327 29.71 0.32 -0.67
N PRO A 328 28.71 -0.46 -1.12
CA PRO A 328 27.68 -0.96 -0.23
C PRO A 328 28.26 -1.87 0.86
N GLU A 329 27.75 -1.74 2.10
CA GLU A 329 28.18 -2.59 3.21
C GLU A 329 28.01 -4.08 2.91
N ALA A 330 28.99 -4.91 3.30
CA ALA A 330 28.96 -6.34 3.04
C ALA A 330 27.69 -7.02 3.62
N GLY A 331 27.20 -6.57 4.77
CA GLY A 331 25.95 -7.03 5.38
C GLY A 331 24.71 -6.72 4.51
N TYR A 332 24.65 -5.53 3.90
CA TYR A 332 23.58 -5.13 2.99
C TYR A 332 23.57 -6.02 1.74
N VAL A 333 24.73 -6.20 1.11
CA VAL A 333 24.85 -7.06 -0.08
C VAL A 333 24.44 -8.50 0.26
N LEU A 334 24.89 -9.05 1.39
CA LEU A 334 24.51 -10.40 1.83
C LEU A 334 23.00 -10.56 2.06
N ALA A 335 22.34 -9.54 2.62
CA ALA A 335 20.89 -9.52 2.83
C ALA A 335 20.12 -9.48 1.50
N ILE A 336 20.52 -8.61 0.57
CA ILE A 336 19.92 -8.53 -0.78
C ILE A 336 20.11 -9.85 -1.54
N LEU A 337 21.31 -10.42 -1.54
CA LEU A 337 21.57 -11.71 -2.19
C LEU A 337 20.70 -12.83 -1.61
N LYS A 338 20.47 -12.84 -0.29
CA LYS A 338 19.56 -13.80 0.36
C LYS A 338 18.10 -13.61 -0.07
N ARG A 339 17.63 -12.37 -0.21
CA ARG A 339 16.30 -12.07 -0.75
C ARG A 339 16.16 -12.54 -2.20
N CYS A 340 17.18 -12.29 -3.03
CA CYS A 340 17.21 -12.79 -4.40
C CYS A 340 17.11 -14.32 -4.48
N LEU A 341 17.79 -15.06 -3.59
CA LEU A 341 17.65 -16.52 -3.52
C LEU A 341 16.21 -16.96 -3.23
N ASN A 342 15.49 -16.25 -2.36
CA ASN A 342 14.09 -16.56 -2.05
C ASN A 342 13.19 -16.33 -3.27
N TRP A 343 13.30 -15.17 -3.93
CA TRP A 343 12.53 -14.88 -5.14
C TRP A 343 12.83 -15.85 -6.29
N LEU A 344 14.10 -16.24 -6.48
CA LEU A 344 14.47 -17.26 -7.47
C LEU A 344 13.83 -18.61 -7.16
N ASN A 345 13.79 -19.03 -5.88
CA ASN A 345 13.12 -20.27 -5.50
C ASN A 345 11.59 -20.22 -5.74
N GLU A 346 10.95 -19.09 -5.43
CA GLU A 346 9.53 -18.89 -5.75
C GLU A 346 9.28 -18.90 -7.27
N ALA A 347 10.14 -18.26 -8.06
CA ALA A 347 10.07 -18.28 -9.52
C ALA A 347 10.24 -19.69 -10.11
N VAL A 348 11.14 -20.51 -9.56
CA VAL A 348 11.27 -21.93 -9.96
C VAL A 348 9.97 -22.69 -9.66
N GLY A 349 9.40 -22.50 -8.47
CA GLY A 349 8.14 -23.14 -8.08
C GLY A 349 7.00 -22.80 -9.04
N ALA A 350 6.80 -21.51 -9.29
CA ALA A 350 5.78 -21.03 -10.22
C ALA A 350 6.03 -21.50 -11.66
N CYS A 351 7.28 -21.47 -12.13
CA CYS A 351 7.65 -21.99 -13.45
C CYS A 351 7.32 -23.48 -13.58
N GLN A 352 7.57 -24.26 -12.53
CA GLN A 352 7.24 -25.67 -12.50
C GLN A 352 5.72 -25.94 -12.52
N GLU A 353 4.92 -25.10 -11.87
CA GLU A 353 3.46 -25.16 -11.97
C GLU A 353 2.98 -24.91 -13.41
N ILE A 354 3.53 -23.90 -14.09
CA ILE A 354 3.21 -23.63 -15.51
C ILE A 354 3.57 -24.86 -16.36
N MET A 355 4.76 -25.44 -16.16
CA MET A 355 5.19 -26.64 -16.89
C MET A 355 4.29 -27.86 -16.66
N THR A 356 3.56 -27.95 -15.55
CA THR A 356 2.64 -29.08 -15.33
C THR A 356 1.31 -28.94 -16.08
N LEU A 357 0.95 -27.72 -16.46
CA LEU A 357 -0.30 -27.40 -17.15
C LEU A 357 -0.10 -27.21 -18.66
N GLU A 358 1.15 -27.03 -19.09
CA GLU A 358 1.51 -26.80 -20.49
C GLU A 358 1.50 -28.10 -21.31
N GLU A 359 0.84 -28.07 -22.46
CA GLU A 359 0.71 -29.22 -23.37
C GLU A 359 1.63 -29.09 -24.59
N ASP A 360 2.06 -27.87 -24.93
CA ASP A 360 2.93 -27.61 -26.08
C ASP A 360 4.39 -27.99 -25.78
N ALA A 361 4.96 -28.84 -26.63
CA ALA A 361 6.30 -29.38 -26.42
C ALA A 361 7.43 -28.34 -26.59
N ASP A 362 7.24 -27.36 -27.47
CA ASP A 362 8.23 -26.30 -27.71
C ASP A 362 8.20 -25.29 -26.55
N GLN A 363 7.01 -24.95 -26.07
CA GLN A 363 6.80 -24.11 -24.90
C GLN A 363 7.34 -24.77 -23.62
N LEU A 364 7.13 -26.08 -23.44
CA LEU A 364 7.72 -26.85 -22.35
C LEU A 364 9.24 -26.83 -22.38
N ALA A 365 9.86 -26.96 -23.56
CA ALA A 365 11.31 -26.90 -23.70
C ALA A 365 11.85 -25.50 -23.36
N ALA A 366 11.14 -24.44 -23.79
CA ALA A 366 11.49 -23.07 -23.47
C ALA A 366 11.38 -22.77 -21.96
N LEU A 367 10.32 -23.25 -21.28
CA LEU A 367 10.15 -23.13 -19.84
C LEU A 367 11.20 -23.94 -19.07
N ALA A 368 11.56 -25.14 -19.55
CA ALA A 368 12.62 -25.94 -18.94
C ALA A 368 13.98 -25.21 -19.02
N HIS A 369 14.26 -24.56 -20.14
CA HIS A 369 15.45 -23.72 -20.29
C HIS A 369 15.40 -22.51 -19.37
N LEU A 370 14.26 -21.81 -19.28
CA LEU A 370 14.07 -20.69 -18.37
C LEU A 370 14.41 -21.12 -16.93
N ARG A 371 13.85 -22.24 -16.48
CA ARG A 371 14.12 -22.82 -15.15
C ARG A 371 15.59 -23.15 -14.92
N SER A 372 16.29 -23.68 -15.93
CA SER A 372 17.73 -23.94 -15.85
C SER A 372 18.53 -22.66 -15.62
N SER A 373 18.23 -21.60 -16.38
CA SER A 373 18.87 -20.30 -16.23
C SER A 373 18.58 -19.64 -14.87
N ILE A 374 17.39 -19.87 -14.29
CA ILE A 374 17.08 -19.45 -12.90
C ILE A 374 18.04 -20.14 -11.92
N PHE A 375 18.31 -21.43 -12.08
CA PHE A 375 19.25 -22.16 -11.22
C PHE A 375 20.69 -21.67 -11.37
N GLU A 376 21.14 -21.36 -12.57
CA GLU A 376 22.48 -20.83 -12.82
C GLU A 376 22.73 -19.51 -12.08
N ILE A 377 21.77 -18.58 -12.13
CA ILE A 377 21.86 -17.32 -11.37
C ILE A 377 21.85 -17.60 -9.86
N ARG A 378 21.02 -18.53 -9.40
CA ARG A 378 20.94 -18.91 -7.98
C ARG A 378 22.28 -19.47 -7.48
N ASP A 379 22.93 -20.31 -8.28
CA ASP A 379 24.21 -20.90 -7.94
C ASP A 379 25.31 -19.85 -7.93
N GLY A 380 25.31 -18.93 -8.91
CA GLY A 380 26.21 -17.77 -8.94
C GLY A 380 26.03 -16.84 -7.73
N ILE A 381 24.80 -16.54 -7.32
CA ILE A 381 24.53 -15.79 -6.08
C ILE A 381 25.05 -16.55 -4.85
N THR A 382 24.90 -17.87 -4.81
CA THR A 382 25.37 -18.70 -3.70
C THR A 382 26.89 -18.69 -3.59
N GLU A 383 27.61 -18.75 -4.71
CA GLU A 383 29.06 -18.62 -4.76
C GLU A 383 29.53 -17.24 -4.30
N LEU A 384 28.88 -16.17 -4.79
CA LEU A 384 29.18 -14.80 -4.37
C LEU A 384 29.01 -14.64 -2.86
N ARG A 385 27.92 -15.15 -2.29
CA ARG A 385 27.68 -15.12 -0.84
C ARG A 385 28.73 -15.90 -0.04
N ARG A 386 29.25 -17.02 -0.56
CA ARG A 386 30.32 -17.78 0.11
C ARG A 386 31.63 -17.01 0.11
N GLY A 387 31.94 -16.29 -0.97
CA GLY A 387 33.15 -15.46 -1.06
C GLY A 387 33.13 -14.23 -0.15
N MET A 388 31.95 -13.76 0.26
CA MET A 388 31.77 -12.57 1.11
C MET A 388 31.63 -12.88 2.61
N LYS A 389 31.43 -14.15 2.99
CA LYS A 389 31.39 -14.54 4.41
C LYS A 389 32.83 -14.74 4.91
N PRO A 390 33.21 -14.14 6.06
CA PRO A 390 34.58 -14.24 6.60
C PRO A 390 34.98 -15.66 6.99
#